data_AF-A0AAD3NMU3-F1
#
_entry.id   AF-A0AAD3NMU3-F1
#
_cell.length_a   1.000
_cell.length_b   1.000
_cell.length_c   1.000
_cell.angle_alpha   90.00
_cell.angle_beta   90.00
_cell.angle_gamma   90.00
#
_symmetry.space_group_name_H-M   'P 1'
#
loop_
_entity.id
_entity.type
_entity.pdbx_description
1 polymer ?
#
loop_
_entity_poly.entity_id
_entity_poly.type
_entity_poly.pdbx_seq_one_letter_code
_entity_poly.pdbx_strand_id
1 'polypeptide(L)'
;MQNRTEKFGTQLHQRGLFRKSTTYLAKIAVVLQDAPDKMLTFTQLMDRLTTLICEERKSIENNIRVCLSTACFVKIPVAPHSLDSKRNYSKLDSSQITAKMVRRHFKGIMHLFPELASKLETENGSRPSAPHSPEAAACKAVQIRCEVKFSSPFSIESLLK
;
A
#
# COMPACT_ATOMS: atom_id res chain seq x y z
N MET A 1 -23.34 -8.65 -28.64
CA MET A 1 -22.12 -7.81 -28.72
C MET A 1 -22.07 -6.75 -27.60
N GLN A 2 -22.17 -7.14 -26.31
CA GLN A 2 -22.24 -6.20 -25.17
C GLN A 2 -20.90 -5.96 -24.43
N ASN A 3 -19.84 -6.71 -24.76
CA ASN A 3 -18.60 -6.74 -23.97
C ASN A 3 -17.60 -5.59 -24.22
N ARG A 4 -17.88 -4.62 -25.10
CA ARG A 4 -16.88 -3.60 -25.51
C ARG A 4 -16.95 -2.32 -24.68
N THR A 5 -18.14 -1.92 -24.24
CA THR A 5 -18.37 -0.65 -23.54
C THR A 5 -17.99 -0.75 -22.05
N GLU A 6 -18.24 -1.89 -21.41
CA GLU A 6 -17.87 -2.14 -20.01
C GLU A 6 -16.35 -2.21 -19.79
N LYS A 7 -15.60 -2.73 -20.77
CA LYS A 7 -14.14 -2.80 -20.71
C LYS A 7 -13.49 -1.41 -20.71
N PHE A 8 -14.09 -0.45 -21.39
CA PHE A 8 -13.60 0.94 -21.39
C PHE A 8 -13.89 1.65 -20.06
N GLY A 9 -15.09 1.47 -19.50
CA GLY A 9 -15.46 2.04 -18.20
C GLY A 9 -14.60 1.51 -17.06
N THR A 10 -14.37 0.19 -17.03
CA THR A 10 -13.50 -0.46 -16.03
C THR A 10 -12.04 -0.03 -16.18
N GLN A 11 -11.53 0.11 -17.41
CA GLN A 11 -10.17 0.59 -17.65
C GLN A 11 -9.97 2.06 -17.24
N LEU A 12 -10.96 2.93 -17.46
CA LEU A 12 -10.91 4.33 -17.02
C LEU A 12 -10.97 4.45 -15.49
N HIS A 13 -11.83 3.65 -14.85
CA HIS A 13 -11.90 3.60 -13.39
C HIS A 13 -10.58 3.10 -12.79
N GLN A 14 -9.99 2.03 -13.35
CA GLN A 14 -8.67 1.55 -12.97
C GLN A 14 -7.59 2.61 -13.16
N ARG A 15 -7.57 3.33 -14.28
CA ARG A 15 -6.63 4.46 -14.49
C ARG A 15 -6.79 5.54 -13.41
N GLY A 16 -8.02 5.83 -12.99
CA GLY A 16 -8.30 6.73 -11.88
C GLY A 16 -7.75 6.23 -10.54
N LEU A 17 -7.91 4.95 -10.25
CA LEU A 17 -7.33 4.30 -9.06
C LEU A 17 -5.80 4.29 -9.11
N PHE A 18 -5.23 4.10 -10.30
CA PHE A 18 -3.79 4.15 -10.53
C PHE A 18 -3.18 5.52 -10.26
N ARG A 19 -3.91 6.59 -10.60
CA ARG A 19 -3.51 7.97 -10.24
C ARG A 19 -3.53 8.20 -8.73
N LYS A 20 -4.43 7.53 -8.01
CA LYS A 20 -4.51 7.59 -6.54
C LYS A 20 -3.47 6.69 -5.86
N SER A 21 -2.99 5.64 -6.54
CA SER A 21 -1.95 4.75 -6.05
C SER A 21 -0.56 5.21 -6.48
N THR A 22 0.19 5.81 -5.56
CA THR A 22 1.50 6.39 -5.86
C THR A 22 2.63 5.36 -5.94
N THR A 23 2.44 4.15 -5.39
CA THR A 23 3.52 3.14 -5.31
C THR A 23 3.22 1.90 -6.15
N TYR A 24 4.28 1.22 -6.61
CA TYR A 24 4.16 -0.06 -7.30
C TYR A 24 3.42 -1.11 -6.47
N LEU A 25 3.65 -1.13 -5.15
CA LEU A 25 2.93 -2.01 -4.23
C LEU A 25 1.41 -1.80 -4.32
N ALA A 26 0.96 -0.54 -4.27
CA ALA A 26 -0.45 -0.19 -4.39
C ALA A 26 -1.01 -0.49 -5.78
N LYS A 27 -0.25 -0.18 -6.85
CA LYS A 27 -0.62 -0.51 -8.24
C LYS A 27 -0.82 -2.02 -8.44
N ILE A 28 0.09 -2.85 -7.91
CA ILE A 28 -0.02 -4.32 -7.94
C ILE A 28 -1.28 -4.76 -7.20
N ALA A 29 -1.53 -4.24 -6.00
CA ALA A 29 -2.71 -4.59 -5.22
C ALA A 29 -4.02 -4.29 -5.97
N VAL A 30 -4.13 -3.13 -6.63
CA VAL A 30 -5.30 -2.80 -7.48
C VAL A 30 -5.47 -3.82 -8.61
N VAL A 31 -4.39 -4.16 -9.32
CA VAL A 31 -4.47 -5.13 -10.43
C VAL A 31 -4.88 -6.52 -9.96
N LEU A 32 -4.38 -6.95 -8.80
CA LEU A 32 -4.76 -8.21 -8.21
C LEU A 32 -6.22 -8.20 -7.74
N GLN A 33 -6.71 -7.11 -7.16
CA GLN A 33 -8.10 -7.02 -6.70
C GLN A 33 -9.11 -7.22 -7.85
N ASP A 34 -8.77 -6.74 -9.05
CA ASP A 34 -9.60 -6.87 -10.26
C ASP A 34 -9.27 -8.14 -11.09
N ALA A 35 -8.45 -9.04 -10.56
CA ALA A 35 -8.14 -10.31 -11.20
C ALA A 35 -9.11 -11.41 -10.78
N PRO A 36 -9.34 -12.41 -11.65
CA PRO A 36 -9.98 -13.66 -11.23
C PRO A 36 -9.25 -14.24 -10.00
N ASP A 37 -10.03 -14.67 -9.01
CA ASP A 37 -9.54 -15.23 -7.74
C ASP A 37 -8.55 -14.34 -6.96
N LYS A 38 -8.48 -13.06 -7.32
CA LYS A 38 -7.57 -12.05 -6.80
C LYS A 38 -6.08 -12.41 -6.91
N MET A 39 -5.71 -13.18 -7.92
CA MET A 39 -4.34 -13.65 -8.11
C MET A 39 -3.93 -13.67 -9.57
N LEU A 40 -2.64 -13.42 -9.85
CA LEU A 40 -2.09 -13.42 -11.20
C LEU A 40 -0.68 -13.99 -11.22
N THR A 41 -0.30 -14.61 -12.33
CA THR A 41 1.10 -14.96 -12.58
C THR A 41 1.90 -13.70 -12.92
N PHE A 42 3.22 -13.74 -12.73
CA PHE A 42 4.10 -12.60 -13.02
C PHE A 42 3.90 -12.03 -14.44
N THR A 43 3.79 -12.90 -15.45
CA THR A 43 3.55 -12.48 -16.83
C THR A 43 2.24 -11.72 -16.98
N GLN A 44 1.14 -12.25 -16.43
CA GLN A 44 -0.18 -11.60 -16.50
C GLN A 44 -0.19 -10.26 -15.75
N LEU A 45 0.51 -10.19 -14.61
CA LEU A 45 0.65 -8.96 -13.84
C LEU A 45 1.38 -7.88 -14.66
N MET A 46 2.50 -8.25 -15.31
CA MET A 46 3.26 -7.33 -16.17
C MET A 46 2.43 -6.84 -17.36
N ASP A 47 1.68 -7.72 -18.01
CA ASP A 47 0.86 -7.37 -19.18
C ASP A 47 -0.25 -6.37 -18.79
N ARG A 48 -0.86 -6.54 -17.60
CA ARG A 48 -1.86 -5.59 -17.09
C ARG A 48 -1.24 -4.26 -16.65
N LEU A 49 -0.11 -4.30 -15.94
CA LEU A 49 0.55 -3.09 -15.46
C LEU A 49 1.07 -2.22 -16.61
N THR A 50 1.71 -2.81 -17.62
CA THR A 50 2.21 -2.08 -18.80
C THR A 50 1.07 -1.39 -19.55
N THR A 51 -0.07 -2.09 -19.71
CA THR A 51 -1.28 -1.52 -20.35
C THR A 51 -1.88 -0.35 -19.55
N LEU A 52 -1.81 -0.40 -18.21
CA LEU A 52 -2.43 0.60 -17.34
C LEU A 52 -1.53 1.81 -17.05
N ILE A 53 -0.23 1.58 -16.88
CA ILE A 53 0.74 2.62 -16.51
C ILE A 53 1.29 3.35 -17.75
N CYS A 54 1.18 2.75 -18.94
CA CYS A 54 1.78 3.28 -20.17
C CYS A 54 3.30 3.47 -20.06
N GLU A 55 3.95 2.63 -19.24
CA GLU A 55 5.40 2.56 -19.07
C GLU A 55 5.94 1.31 -19.77
N GLU A 56 7.20 1.36 -20.19
CA GLU A 56 7.86 0.22 -20.83
C GLU A 56 7.98 -0.96 -19.86
N ARG A 57 7.75 -2.18 -20.34
CA ARG A 57 7.87 -3.40 -19.53
C ARG A 57 9.20 -3.46 -18.77
N LYS A 58 10.31 -3.17 -19.45
CA LYS A 58 11.67 -3.30 -18.89
C LYS A 58 11.94 -2.34 -17.74
N SER A 59 11.34 -1.14 -17.75
CA SER A 59 11.60 -0.13 -16.71
C SER A 59 10.93 -0.48 -15.38
N ILE A 60 9.77 -1.15 -15.42
CA ILE A 60 9.01 -1.50 -14.21
C ILE A 60 9.34 -2.89 -13.68
N GLU A 61 9.82 -3.80 -14.53
CA GLU A 61 9.94 -5.23 -14.22
C GLU A 61 10.69 -5.53 -12.92
N ASN A 62 11.84 -4.87 -12.70
CA ASN A 62 12.62 -5.04 -11.48
C ASN A 62 11.87 -4.53 -10.24
N ASN A 63 11.23 -3.37 -10.34
CA ASN A 63 10.44 -2.80 -9.25
C ASN A 63 9.28 -3.72 -8.87
N ILE A 64 8.61 -4.32 -9.86
CA ILE A 64 7.54 -5.30 -9.62
C ILE A 64 8.09 -6.54 -8.93
N ARG A 65 9.23 -7.08 -9.38
CA ARG A 65 9.87 -8.23 -8.71
C ARG A 65 10.22 -7.94 -7.25
N VAL A 66 10.78 -6.77 -6.97
CA VAL A 66 11.10 -6.35 -5.59
C VAL A 66 9.83 -6.24 -4.75
N CYS A 67 8.76 -5.63 -5.29
CA CYS A 67 7.49 -5.51 -4.58
C CYS A 67 6.88 -6.89 -4.27
N LEU A 68 6.92 -7.83 -5.21
CA LEU A 68 6.40 -9.19 -5.02
C LEU A 68 7.20 -10.04 -4.03
N SER A 69 8.39 -9.59 -3.63
CA SER A 69 9.17 -10.19 -2.54
C SER A 69 8.80 -9.65 -1.16
N THR A 70 7.91 -8.65 -1.08
CA THR A 70 7.41 -8.16 0.21
C THR A 70 6.42 -9.18 0.81
N ALA A 71 6.39 -9.25 2.15
CA ALA A 71 5.64 -10.27 2.89
C ALA A 71 4.13 -10.30 2.59
N CYS A 72 3.54 -9.21 2.10
CA CYS A 72 2.12 -9.17 1.76
C CYS A 72 1.74 -9.83 0.44
N PHE A 73 2.71 -10.32 -0.35
CA PHE A 73 2.42 -11.10 -1.56
C PHE A 73 2.83 -12.55 -1.37
N VAL A 74 1.83 -13.43 -1.32
CA VAL A 74 2.04 -14.87 -1.19
C VAL A 74 2.12 -15.52 -2.57
N LYS A 75 3.02 -16.51 -2.70
CA LYS A 75 3.17 -17.31 -3.91
C LYS A 75 2.33 -18.58 -3.78
N ILE A 76 1.45 -18.80 -4.75
CA ILE A 76 0.58 -19.98 -4.82
C ILE A 76 1.00 -20.79 -6.06
N PRO A 77 1.42 -22.05 -5.92
CA PRO A 77 1.78 -22.88 -7.06
C PRO A 77 0.61 -23.01 -8.05
N VAL A 78 0.88 -22.85 -9.35
CA VAL A 78 -0.17 -23.00 -10.39
C VAL A 78 -0.63 -24.45 -10.52
N ALA A 79 0.30 -25.38 -10.33
CA ALA A 79 0.04 -26.81 -10.39
C ALA A 79 0.60 -27.43 -9.11
N PRO A 80 -0.19 -27.54 -8.03
CA PRO A 80 0.26 -28.04 -6.73
C PRO A 80 0.83 -29.46 -6.77
N HIS A 81 0.42 -30.25 -7.75
CA HIS A 81 0.82 -31.66 -7.92
C HIS A 81 2.01 -31.84 -8.86
N SER A 82 2.52 -30.76 -9.47
CA SER A 82 3.66 -30.80 -10.38
C SER A 82 4.89 -30.26 -9.66
N LEU A 83 5.81 -31.14 -9.29
CA LEU A 83 7.08 -30.78 -8.65
C LEU A 83 7.94 -29.85 -9.53
N ASP A 84 7.76 -29.90 -10.85
CA ASP A 84 8.52 -29.09 -11.83
C ASP A 84 7.87 -27.75 -12.17
N SER A 85 6.72 -27.42 -11.59
CA SER A 85 6.03 -26.18 -11.91
C SER A 85 6.69 -24.98 -11.23
N LYS A 86 7.62 -24.34 -11.94
CA LYS A 86 8.25 -23.08 -11.51
C LYS A 86 7.27 -21.89 -11.51
N ARG A 87 6.06 -22.08 -12.07
CA ARG A 87 5.07 -21.01 -12.24
C ARG A 87 4.22 -20.89 -10.98
N ASN A 88 4.19 -19.66 -10.45
CA ASN A 88 3.41 -19.31 -9.27
C ASN A 88 2.46 -18.17 -9.61
N TYR A 89 1.27 -18.20 -9.01
CA TYR A 89 0.43 -17.04 -8.83
C TYR A 89 0.97 -16.18 -7.68
N SER A 90 0.80 -14.89 -7.79
CA SER A 90 0.96 -13.93 -6.71
C SER A 90 -0.41 -13.48 -6.26
N LYS A 91 -0.65 -13.53 -4.94
CA LYS A 91 -1.90 -13.09 -4.30
C LYS A 91 -1.56 -12.13 -3.17
N LEU A 92 -2.42 -11.13 -2.97
CA LEU A 92 -2.31 -10.23 -1.82
C LEU A 92 -2.85 -10.92 -0.56
N ASP A 93 -2.06 -10.93 0.50
CA ASP A 93 -2.45 -11.37 1.83
C ASP A 93 -2.65 -10.16 2.74
N SER A 94 -3.92 -9.83 3.02
CA SER A 94 -4.30 -8.69 3.86
C SER A 94 -3.89 -8.85 5.31
N SER A 95 -3.67 -10.09 5.79
CA SER A 95 -3.23 -10.34 7.17
C SER A 95 -1.83 -9.76 7.42
N GLN A 96 -0.95 -9.85 6.42
CA GLN A 96 0.44 -9.36 6.44
C GLN A 96 0.56 -7.85 6.21
N ILE A 97 -0.53 -7.18 5.83
CA ILE A 97 -0.52 -5.71 5.65
C ILE A 97 -0.51 -5.05 7.02
N THR A 98 0.52 -4.24 7.27
CA THR A 98 0.67 -3.45 8.51
C THR A 98 -0.05 -2.10 8.40
N ALA A 99 -0.42 -1.49 9.53
CA ALA A 99 -1.02 -0.15 9.55
C ALA A 99 -0.12 0.91 8.88
N LYS A 100 1.21 0.80 9.03
CA LYS A 100 2.18 1.64 8.30
C LYS A 100 2.06 1.48 6.79
N MET A 101 1.88 0.27 6.28
CA MET A 101 1.65 0.03 4.86
C MET A 101 0.33 0.64 4.41
N VAL A 102 -0.74 0.48 5.21
CA VAL A 102 -2.06 1.07 4.90
C VAL A 102 -1.93 2.59 4.71
N ARG A 103 -1.30 3.29 5.65
CA ARG A 103 -1.11 4.75 5.59
C ARG A 103 -0.27 5.19 4.39
N ARG A 104 0.77 4.44 4.03
CA ARG A 104 1.74 4.81 2.97
C ARG A 104 1.29 4.44 1.55
N HIS A 105 0.57 3.34 1.40
CA HIS A 105 0.31 2.74 0.09
C HIS A 105 -1.17 2.62 -0.24
N PHE A 106 -2.02 2.34 0.77
CA PHE A 106 -3.42 2.00 0.53
C PHE A 106 -4.38 3.16 0.81
N LYS A 107 -3.94 4.27 1.43
CA LYS A 107 -4.79 5.40 1.80
C LYS A 107 -5.70 5.88 0.65
N GLY A 108 -5.18 6.01 -0.56
CA GLY A 108 -5.93 6.46 -1.75
C GLY A 108 -6.89 5.43 -2.34
N ILE A 109 -6.77 4.17 -1.92
CA ILE A 109 -7.48 3.00 -2.50
C ILE A 109 -8.16 2.14 -1.41
N MET A 110 -8.35 2.66 -0.20
CA MET A 110 -8.90 1.88 0.92
C MET A 110 -10.31 1.34 0.67
N HIS A 111 -11.11 2.01 -0.17
CA HIS A 111 -12.44 1.54 -0.55
C HIS A 111 -12.41 0.19 -1.29
N LEU A 112 -11.26 -0.22 -1.85
CA LEU A 112 -11.08 -1.53 -2.47
C LEU A 112 -10.71 -2.63 -1.47
N PHE A 113 -10.26 -2.24 -0.28
CA PHE A 113 -9.79 -3.13 0.78
C PHE A 113 -10.45 -2.78 2.14
N PRO A 114 -11.78 -2.94 2.28
CA PRO A 114 -12.49 -2.64 3.52
C PRO A 114 -11.91 -3.36 4.74
N GLU A 115 -11.35 -4.55 4.56
CA GLU A 115 -10.68 -5.33 5.60
C GLU A 115 -9.46 -4.63 6.23
N LEU A 116 -8.89 -3.63 5.57
CA LEU A 116 -7.76 -2.86 6.08
C LEU A 116 -8.17 -1.69 6.96
N ALA A 117 -9.46 -1.33 6.99
CA ALA A 117 -9.96 -0.22 7.81
C ALA A 117 -9.77 -0.49 9.31
N SER A 118 -10.05 -1.70 9.77
CA SER A 118 -9.91 -2.10 11.18
C SER A 118 -8.46 -2.02 11.69
N LYS A 119 -7.47 -2.22 10.80
CA LYS A 119 -6.04 -2.14 11.14
C LYS A 119 -5.58 -0.70 11.43
N LEU A 120 -6.32 0.31 10.97
CA LEU A 120 -6.01 1.72 11.24
C LEU A 120 -6.53 2.14 12.63
N GLU A 121 -7.65 1.57 13.07
CA GLU A 121 -8.23 1.81 14.39
C GLU A 121 -7.45 1.12 15.51
N THR A 122 -6.96 -0.10 15.26
CA THR A 122 -6.33 -0.95 16.29
C THR A 122 -4.99 -0.35 16.81
N GLU A 123 -4.25 0.40 16.00
CA GLU A 123 -3.02 1.07 16.44
C GLU A 123 -3.31 2.30 17.33
N ASN A 124 -4.48 2.92 17.20
CA ASN A 124 -4.88 4.05 18.04
C ASN A 124 -5.46 3.60 19.40
N GLY A 125 -5.94 2.34 19.50
CA GLY A 125 -6.57 1.79 20.70
C GLY A 125 -5.64 1.10 21.71
N SER A 126 -4.37 0.86 21.37
CA SER A 126 -3.44 0.13 22.24
C SER A 126 -2.72 0.99 23.29
N ARG A 127 -3.34 2.09 23.72
CA ARG A 127 -3.02 2.73 24.99
C ARG A 127 -4.21 2.43 25.91
N PRO A 128 -4.04 1.74 27.05
CA PRO A 128 -5.14 1.58 28.00
C PRO A 128 -5.52 2.98 28.49
N SER A 129 -6.60 3.52 27.92
CA SER A 129 -7.31 4.64 28.50
C SER A 129 -8.09 4.04 29.66
N ALA A 130 -7.58 4.23 30.88
CA ALA A 130 -8.34 3.99 32.09
C ALA A 130 -9.68 4.76 32.01
N PRO A 131 -10.80 4.17 32.44
CA PRO A 131 -12.08 4.83 32.40
C PRO A 131 -12.16 5.79 33.60
N HIS A 132 -12.14 7.10 33.35
CA HIS A 132 -12.64 8.06 34.31
C HIS A 132 -13.90 8.73 33.77
N SER A 133 -14.96 8.48 34.54
CA SER A 133 -16.29 9.09 34.61
C SER A 133 -16.37 10.56 34.19
N PRO A 134 -17.51 11.05 33.67
CA PRO A 134 -17.64 12.43 33.22
C PRO A 134 -17.90 13.34 34.42
N GLU A 135 -17.01 14.29 34.68
CA GLU A 135 -17.40 15.50 35.41
C GLU A 135 -16.63 16.71 34.87
N ALA A 136 -17.40 17.76 34.62
CA ALA A 136 -17.02 18.95 33.91
C ALA A 136 -16.17 19.88 34.78
N ALA A 137 -15.09 20.44 34.22
CA ALA A 137 -14.69 21.84 34.43
C ALA A 137 -13.55 22.22 33.47
N ALA A 138 -13.72 23.38 32.84
CA ALA A 138 -12.82 23.99 31.89
C ALA A 138 -11.40 24.23 32.46
N CYS A 139 -10.35 23.97 31.67
CA CYS A 139 -9.05 24.63 31.83
C CYS A 139 -8.18 24.53 30.56
N LYS A 140 -8.10 25.68 29.87
CA LYS A 140 -7.00 26.24 29.05
C LYS A 140 -6.36 25.41 27.93
N ALA A 141 -6.56 25.91 26.71
CA ALA A 141 -5.69 25.69 25.56
C ALA A 141 -4.22 26.04 25.89
N VAL A 142 -3.32 25.07 25.76
CA VAL A 142 -1.88 25.30 25.73
C VAL A 142 -1.37 24.91 24.35
N GLN A 143 -1.03 25.95 23.57
CA GLN A 143 -0.25 25.83 22.35
C GLN A 143 1.11 25.20 22.70
N ILE A 144 1.35 23.98 22.24
CA ILE A 144 2.68 23.38 22.31
C ILE A 144 3.52 24.02 21.20
N ARG A 145 4.28 25.07 21.57
CA ARG A 145 5.44 25.51 20.78
C ARG A 145 6.57 24.52 21.05
N CYS A 146 6.86 23.63 20.11
CA CYS A 146 8.09 22.85 20.13
C CYS A 146 9.26 23.75 19.72
N GLU A 147 9.86 24.45 20.69
CA GLU A 147 11.16 25.08 20.52
C GLU A 147 12.24 23.99 20.58
N VAL A 148 12.57 23.39 19.44
CA VAL A 148 13.70 22.45 19.33
C VAL A 148 14.99 23.28 19.35
N LYS A 149 15.58 23.46 20.53
CA LYS A 149 16.94 23.99 20.64
C LYS A 149 17.92 22.89 20.27
N PHE A 150 18.55 23.05 19.11
CA PHE A 150 19.67 22.24 18.64
C PHE A 150 20.89 22.53 19.54
N SER A 151 21.14 21.69 20.55
CA SER A 151 22.36 21.79 21.36
C SER A 151 23.51 21.04 20.66
N SER A 152 24.12 21.70 19.67
CA SER A 152 25.37 21.24 19.06
C SER A 152 26.57 21.87 19.79
N PRO A 153 27.63 21.11 20.10
CA PRO A 153 28.87 21.66 20.68
C PRO A 153 29.81 22.28 19.62
N PHE A 154 29.40 22.33 18.34
CA PHE A 154 30.22 22.93 17.28
C PHE A 154 30.04 24.45 17.24
N SER A 155 31.05 25.19 17.71
CA SER A 155 31.15 26.64 17.51
C SER A 155 31.86 26.95 16.19
N ILE A 156 31.24 27.74 15.32
CA ILE A 156 31.70 28.02 13.93
C ILE A 156 32.88 29.01 13.91
N GLU A 157 33.22 29.62 15.04
CA GLU A 157 34.31 30.61 15.17
C GLU A 157 35.72 30.07 14.88
N SER A 158 35.91 28.75 14.72
CA SER A 158 37.20 28.18 14.33
C SER A 158 37.49 28.19 12.82
N LEU A 159 36.53 28.54 11.97
CA LEU A 159 36.65 28.41 10.50
C LEU A 159 37.08 29.69 9.76
N LEU A 160 37.32 30.79 10.47
CA LEU A 160 37.75 32.08 9.88
C LEU A 160 39.19 32.45 10.28
N LYS A 161 40.14 31.52 10.11
CA LYS A 161 41.56 31.84 10.05
C LYS A 161 42.10 31.52 8.67
#